data_AF-A0A521DEC0-F1
#
_entry.id   AF-A0A521DEC0-F1
#
_cell.length_a   1.000
_cell.length_b   1.000
_cell.length_c   1.000
_cell.angle_alpha   90.00
_cell.angle_beta   90.00
_cell.angle_gamma   90.00
#
_symmetry.space_group_name_H-M   'P 1'
#
loop_
_entity.id
_entity.type
_entity.pdbx_description
1 polymer ?
#
loop_
_entity_poly.entity_id
_entity_poly.type
_entity_poly.pdbx_seq_one_letter_code
_entity_poly.pdbx_strand_id
1 'polypeptide(L)'
;MRNQLKYILVIFIFSLKIYSQNDSDSIRKNWKYFHLKTNTKAFVIDHTPAPALCGTFAFSSITIVKTESGETFRVLDLCNSKSYKKNQKIEIMPSDKPQFNVMLPSIIIESNEGHILEFGYEKTILETTWAIIKE
;
A
#
# COMPACT_ATOMS: atom_id res chain seq x y z
N MET A 1 -39.96 -34.67 9.20
CA MET A 1 -39.61 -33.24 9.01
C MET A 1 -38.51 -32.68 9.93
N ARG A 2 -37.91 -33.44 10.87
CA ARG A 2 -36.91 -32.89 11.83
C ARG A 2 -35.46 -32.86 11.29
N ASN A 3 -35.15 -33.60 10.24
CA ASN A 3 -33.78 -33.68 9.69
C ASN A 3 -33.46 -32.65 8.60
N GLN A 4 -34.46 -32.13 7.88
CA GLN A 4 -34.24 -31.13 6.81
C GLN A 4 -33.86 -29.75 7.37
N LEU A 5 -34.29 -29.43 8.59
CA LEU A 5 -33.98 -28.16 9.26
C LEU A 5 -32.49 -28.06 9.67
N LYS A 6 -31.82 -29.19 9.94
CA LYS A 6 -30.39 -29.21 10.30
C LYS A 6 -29.48 -28.89 9.12
N TYR A 7 -29.82 -29.37 7.92
CA TYR A 7 -29.01 -29.14 6.72
C TYR A 7 -29.10 -27.68 6.25
N ILE A 8 -30.27 -27.06 6.35
CA ILE A 8 -30.46 -25.64 6.00
C ILE A 8 -29.64 -24.74 6.94
N LEU A 9 -29.59 -25.05 8.23
CA LEU A 9 -28.83 -24.27 9.23
C LEU A 9 -27.30 -24.40 9.03
N VAL A 10 -26.81 -25.58 8.62
CA VAL A 10 -25.38 -25.80 8.32
C VAL A 10 -24.93 -25.07 7.05
N ILE A 11 -25.78 -25.06 6.01
CA ILE A 11 -25.49 -24.32 4.76
C ILE A 11 -25.42 -22.82 5.04
N PHE A 12 -26.33 -22.28 5.86
CA PHE A 12 -26.34 -20.85 6.20
C PHE A 12 -25.09 -20.40 6.99
N ILE A 13 -24.57 -21.26 7.88
CA ILE A 13 -23.34 -20.99 8.63
C ILE A 13 -22.11 -21.08 7.73
N PHE A 14 -22.10 -21.97 6.72
CA PHE A 14 -20.99 -22.07 5.76
C PHE A 14 -20.96 -20.89 4.78
N SER A 15 -22.11 -20.35 4.36
CA SER A 15 -22.17 -19.16 3.50
C SER A 15 -21.77 -17.87 4.20
N LEU A 16 -21.92 -17.77 5.53
CA LEU A 16 -21.51 -16.58 6.30
C LEU A 16 -19.99 -16.40 6.42
N LYS A 17 -19.21 -17.48 6.27
CA LYS A 17 -17.73 -17.39 6.32
C LYS A 17 -17.08 -16.91 5.02
N ILE A 18 -17.82 -16.85 3.92
CA ILE A 18 -17.26 -16.52 2.60
C ILE A 18 -17.30 -15.00 2.33
N TYR A 19 -18.04 -14.22 3.12
CA TYR A 19 -18.33 -12.81 2.80
C TYR A 19 -17.42 -11.75 3.45
N SER A 20 -16.26 -12.11 4.01
CA SER A 20 -15.35 -11.08 4.52
C SER A 20 -13.88 -11.50 4.49
N GLN A 21 -13.26 -11.35 3.33
CA GLN A 21 -11.81 -11.15 3.24
C GLN A 21 -11.56 -9.91 2.38
N ASN A 22 -11.42 -8.77 3.07
CA ASN A 22 -10.75 -7.60 2.50
C ASN A 22 -9.28 -7.96 2.27
N ASP A 23 -8.96 -8.44 1.07
CA ASP A 23 -7.62 -8.93 0.71
C ASP A 23 -6.53 -7.84 0.83
N SER A 24 -6.89 -6.57 0.67
CA SER A 24 -5.98 -5.43 0.73
C SER A 24 -5.32 -5.22 2.10
N ASP A 25 -6.03 -5.53 3.19
CA ASP A 25 -5.48 -5.48 4.55
C ASP A 25 -4.53 -6.65 4.81
N SER A 26 -4.64 -7.75 4.07
CA SER A 26 -3.76 -8.91 4.24
C SER A 26 -2.36 -8.64 3.68
N ILE A 27 -2.25 -7.88 2.59
CA ILE A 27 -0.99 -7.67 1.88
C ILE A 27 -0.08 -6.71 2.66
N ARG A 28 -0.66 -5.63 3.19
CA ARG A 28 0.07 -4.64 3.99
C ARG A 28 0.67 -5.23 5.27
N LYS A 29 0.09 -6.31 5.81
CA LYS A 29 0.65 -7.02 6.98
C LYS A 29 2.00 -7.67 6.69
N ASN A 30 2.31 -7.95 5.43
CA ASN A 30 3.56 -8.59 5.03
C ASN A 30 4.69 -7.59 4.74
N TRP A 31 4.43 -6.28 4.86
CA TRP A 31 5.44 -5.26 4.63
C TRP A 31 6.50 -5.30 5.74
N LYS A 32 7.76 -5.28 5.32
CA LYS A 32 8.93 -5.26 6.19
C LYS A 32 9.44 -3.84 6.28
N TYR A 33 9.29 -3.23 7.45
CA TYR A 33 9.70 -1.85 7.65
C TYR A 33 11.19 -1.79 8.02
N PHE A 34 11.93 -0.93 7.33
CA PHE A 34 13.31 -0.61 7.67
C PHE A 34 13.50 0.90 7.77
N HIS A 35 14.55 1.32 8.49
CA HIS A 35 14.94 2.71 8.59
C HIS A 35 16.07 3.01 7.59
N LEU A 36 15.83 3.97 6.71
CA LEU A 36 16.85 4.45 5.78
C LEU A 36 17.93 5.20 6.56
N LYS A 37 19.21 4.85 6.41
CA LYS A 37 20.29 5.46 7.21
C LYS A 37 20.83 6.77 6.64
N THR A 38 20.78 6.91 5.32
CA THR A 38 21.39 8.03 4.59
C THR A 38 20.53 8.41 3.40
N ASN A 39 20.71 9.64 2.90
CA ASN A 39 20.10 10.05 1.64
C ASN A 39 20.46 9.07 0.52
N THR A 40 19.48 8.72 -0.29
CA THR A 40 19.63 7.72 -1.35
C THR A 40 19.04 8.25 -2.64
N LYS A 41 19.84 8.21 -3.71
CA LYS A 41 19.35 8.52 -5.07
C LYS A 41 18.67 7.29 -5.64
N ALA A 42 17.50 7.49 -6.23
CA ALA A 42 16.73 6.40 -6.82
C ALA A 42 15.92 6.87 -8.04
N PHE A 43 15.45 5.90 -8.80
CA PHE A 43 14.54 6.07 -9.92
C PHE A 43 13.14 5.60 -9.53
N VAL A 44 12.15 6.40 -9.85
CA VAL A 44 10.74 6.06 -9.62
C VAL A 44 10.32 4.93 -10.56
N ILE A 45 9.85 3.82 -10.00
CA ILE A 45 9.22 2.74 -10.77
C ILE A 45 7.73 3.03 -10.92
N ASP A 46 7.10 3.42 -9.82
CA ASP A 46 5.69 3.73 -9.72
C ASP A 46 5.43 4.69 -8.55
N HIS A 47 4.37 5.48 -8.65
CA HIS A 47 4.04 6.48 -7.65
C HIS A 47 2.53 6.70 -7.56
N THR A 48 2.01 6.60 -6.34
CA THR A 48 0.66 7.02 -5.98
C THR A 48 0.75 8.19 -4.99
N PRO A 49 0.28 9.39 -5.37
CA PRO A 49 0.33 10.56 -4.49
C PRO A 49 -0.62 10.40 -3.30
N ALA A 50 -0.38 11.17 -2.23
CA ALA A 50 -1.36 11.31 -1.16
C ALA A 50 -2.66 11.91 -1.73
N PRO A 51 -3.84 11.37 -1.40
CA PRO A 51 -5.12 11.84 -1.96
C PRO A 51 -5.49 13.26 -1.48
N ALA A 52 -4.89 13.70 -0.37
CA ALA A 52 -5.02 15.04 0.16
C ALA A 52 -3.76 15.42 0.95
N LEU A 53 -3.56 16.72 1.16
CA LEU A 53 -2.62 17.22 2.16
C LEU A 53 -3.09 16.81 3.56
N CYS A 54 -2.14 16.67 4.49
CA CYS A 54 -2.51 16.38 5.87
C CYS A 54 -3.18 17.58 6.54
N GLY A 55 -4.11 17.29 7.44
CA GLY A 55 -4.80 18.24 8.29
C GLY A 55 -5.34 17.50 9.49
N THR A 56 -6.66 17.39 9.61
CA THR A 56 -7.31 16.51 10.60
C THR A 56 -6.89 15.05 10.44
N PHE A 57 -6.62 14.65 9.20
CA PHE A 57 -6.16 13.31 8.84
C PHE A 57 -4.73 13.38 8.29
N ALA A 58 -3.94 12.36 8.59
CA ALA A 58 -2.62 12.19 8.01
C ALA A 58 -2.69 11.18 6.85
N PHE A 59 -2.23 11.59 5.68
CA PHE A 59 -2.12 10.73 4.51
C PHE A 59 -0.64 10.55 4.13
N SER A 60 -0.29 9.44 3.49
CA SER A 60 1.01 9.31 2.82
C SER A 60 0.81 9.16 1.32
N SER A 61 1.87 9.42 0.55
CA SER A 61 2.04 8.80 -0.77
C SER A 61 2.64 7.41 -0.62
N ILE A 62 2.63 6.65 -1.72
CA ILE A 62 3.38 5.42 -1.88
C ILE A 62 4.21 5.55 -3.14
N THR A 63 5.53 5.42 -3.03
CA THR A 63 6.44 5.43 -4.18
C THR A 63 7.26 4.17 -4.19
N ILE A 64 7.27 3.44 -5.29
CA ILE A 64 8.18 2.32 -5.51
C ILE A 64 9.39 2.85 -6.24
N VAL A 65 10.57 2.55 -5.71
CA VAL A 65 11.83 3.10 -6.21
C VAL A 65 12.83 2.00 -6.47
N LYS A 66 13.74 2.25 -7.41
CA LYS A 66 14.96 1.47 -7.64
C LYS A 66 16.18 2.34 -7.40
N THR A 67 17.03 1.98 -6.45
CA THR A 67 18.28 2.71 -6.17
C THR A 67 19.29 2.55 -7.31
N GLU A 68 20.33 3.38 -7.30
CA GLU A 68 21.47 3.21 -8.21
C GLU A 68 22.21 1.86 -8.01
N SER A 69 22.19 1.32 -6.78
CA SER A 69 22.70 -0.03 -6.45
C SER A 69 21.80 -1.17 -6.96
N GLY A 70 20.59 -0.85 -7.45
CA GLY A 70 19.64 -1.82 -7.99
C GLY A 70 18.64 -2.38 -6.97
N GLU A 71 18.72 -1.97 -5.71
CA GLU A 71 17.76 -2.33 -4.66
C GLU A 71 16.40 -1.70 -4.96
N THR A 72 15.32 -2.42 -4.64
CA THR A 72 13.95 -1.96 -4.88
C THR A 72 13.16 -2.01 -3.59
N PHE A 73 12.53 -0.90 -3.22
CA PHE A 73 11.71 -0.81 -2.02
C PHE A 73 10.61 0.23 -2.17
N ARG A 74 9.68 0.22 -1.21
CA ARG A 74 8.58 1.17 -1.09
C ARG A 74 8.95 2.31 -0.16
N VAL A 75 8.63 3.54 -0.56
CA VAL A 75 8.77 4.75 0.22
C VAL A 75 7.38 5.27 0.57
N LEU A 76 7.16 5.51 1.87
CA LEU A 76 6.01 6.22 2.40
C LEU A 76 6.45 7.65 2.74
N ASP A 77 5.89 8.62 2.03
CA ASP A 77 6.18 10.04 2.24
C ASP A 77 4.93 10.77 2.70
N LEU A 78 5.02 11.36 3.88
CA LEU A 78 3.89 11.92 4.60
C LEU A 78 3.40 13.21 3.92
N CYS A 79 2.09 13.29 3.71
CA CYS A 79 1.39 14.43 3.09
C CYS A 79 1.87 14.79 1.68
N ASN A 80 2.66 13.93 1.03
CA ASN A 80 3.22 14.26 -0.27
C ASN A 80 2.18 14.03 -1.37
N SER A 81 1.64 15.12 -1.91
CA SER A 81 0.69 15.13 -3.03
C SER A 81 1.35 15.45 -4.38
N LYS A 82 2.69 15.58 -4.42
CA LYS A 82 3.43 15.80 -5.66
C LYS A 82 3.28 14.58 -6.57
N SER A 83 3.38 14.80 -7.87
CA SER A 83 3.37 13.74 -8.87
C SER A 83 4.78 13.46 -9.37
N TYR A 84 5.21 12.21 -9.33
CA TYR A 84 6.48 11.76 -9.89
C TYR A 84 6.26 10.85 -11.09
N LYS A 85 7.10 11.01 -12.12
CA LYS A 85 7.02 10.21 -13.36
C LYS A 85 7.87 8.94 -13.24
N LYS A 86 7.46 7.89 -13.94
CA LYS A 86 8.30 6.69 -14.11
C LYS A 86 9.67 7.06 -14.69
N ASN A 87 10.71 6.44 -14.15
CA ASN A 87 12.13 6.69 -14.40
C ASN A 87 12.63 8.09 -13.99
N GLN A 88 11.82 8.91 -13.32
CA GLN A 88 12.29 10.16 -12.73
C GLN A 88 13.31 9.85 -11.65
N LYS A 89 14.43 10.59 -11.68
CA LYS A 89 15.44 10.54 -10.61
C LYS A 89 14.98 11.43 -9.46
N ILE A 90 15.02 10.89 -8.26
CA ILE A 90 14.63 11.56 -7.01
C ILE A 90 15.68 11.30 -5.92
N GLU A 91 15.70 12.16 -4.91
CA GLU A 91 16.45 11.95 -3.67
C GLU A 91 15.49 11.55 -2.55
N ILE A 92 15.81 10.45 -1.87
CA ILE A 92 15.05 9.93 -0.74
C ILE A 92 15.83 10.24 0.53
N MET A 93 15.24 11.03 1.42
CA MET A 93 15.83 11.43 2.68
C MET A 93 15.23 10.65 3.84
N PRO A 94 16.03 10.08 4.76
CA PRO A 94 15.54 9.40 5.95
C PRO A 94 14.47 10.20 6.71
N SER A 95 13.43 9.51 7.16
CA SER A 95 12.42 10.08 8.05
C SER A 95 11.95 9.03 9.05
N ASP A 96 11.49 9.50 10.20
CA ASP A 96 10.94 8.63 11.23
C ASP A 96 9.52 8.23 10.90
N LYS A 97 9.15 7.01 11.33
CA LYS A 97 7.75 6.59 11.30
C LYS A 97 6.93 7.53 12.20
N PRO A 98 5.83 8.10 11.69
CA PRO A 98 4.94 8.93 12.50
C PRO A 98 4.38 8.16 13.71
N GLN A 99 4.21 8.87 14.83
CA GLN A 99 3.65 8.32 16.08
C GLN A 99 2.11 8.30 16.09
N PHE A 100 1.48 8.59 14.94
CA PHE A 100 0.04 8.63 14.74
C PHE A 100 -0.35 7.78 13.53
N ASN A 101 -1.65 7.48 13.43
CA ASN A 101 -2.17 6.71 12.31
C ASN A 101 -2.08 7.51 11.01
N VAL A 102 -1.57 6.86 9.96
CA VAL A 102 -1.46 7.43 8.62
C VAL A 102 -2.30 6.60 7.68
N MET A 103 -3.18 7.27 6.94
CA MET A 103 -3.95 6.68 5.87
C MET A 103 -3.09 6.54 4.62
N LEU A 104 -2.99 5.30 4.15
CA LEU A 104 -2.32 4.98 2.90
C LEU A 104 -3.34 5.10 1.76
N PRO A 105 -2.93 5.55 0.56
CA PRO A 105 -3.81 5.63 -0.58
C PRO A 105 -4.32 4.23 -0.92
N SER A 106 -5.62 4.12 -1.13
CA SER A 106 -6.26 2.93 -1.69
C SER A 106 -6.07 2.98 -3.20
N ILE A 107 -5.22 2.11 -3.74
CA ILE A 107 -5.08 1.99 -5.19
C ILE A 107 -6.17 1.03 -5.67
N ILE A 108 -7.32 1.59 -6.03
CA ILE A 108 -8.45 0.83 -6.60
C ILE A 108 -8.39 1.06 -8.11
N ILE A 109 -7.99 0.03 -8.87
CA ILE A 109 -8.20 0.01 -10.33
C ILE A 109 -9.43 -0.87 -10.55
N GLU A 110 -10.53 -0.30 -11.04
CA GLU A 110 -11.64 -1.10 -11.55
C GLU A 110 -11.24 -1.73 -12.88
N SER A 111 -11.34 -3.05 -13.00
CA SER A 111 -11.35 -3.72 -14.29
C SER A 111 -12.61 -3.33 -15.06
N ASN A 112 -12.62 -3.52 -16.38
CA ASN A 112 -13.81 -3.29 -17.21
C ASN A 112 -15.01 -4.19 -16.81
N GLU A 113 -14.78 -5.23 -15.99
CA GLU A 113 -15.82 -6.09 -15.42
C GLU A 113 -16.21 -5.72 -13.96
N GLY A 114 -15.68 -4.62 -13.41
CA GLY A 114 -15.99 -4.16 -12.05
C GLY A 114 -15.21 -4.86 -10.94
N HIS A 115 -14.11 -5.56 -11.27
CA HIS A 115 -13.23 -6.16 -10.26
C HIS A 115 -12.16 -5.16 -9.80
N ILE A 116 -11.91 -5.11 -8.49
CA ILE A 116 -10.80 -4.32 -7.91
C ILE A 116 -9.50 -5.05 -8.22
N LEU A 117 -8.68 -4.51 -9.12
CA LEU A 117 -7.34 -4.99 -9.43
C LEU A 117 -6.35 -4.35 -8.46
N GLU A 118 -5.84 -5.16 -7.53
CA GLU A 118 -4.68 -4.79 -6.70
C GLU A 118 -3.42 -4.71 -7.57
N PHE A 119 -2.62 -3.66 -7.36
CA PHE A 119 -1.35 -3.46 -8.06
C PHE A 119 -0.41 -4.65 -7.87
N GLY A 120 0.12 -5.21 -8.96
CA GLY A 120 1.00 -6.39 -8.93
C GLY A 120 2.28 -6.23 -8.07
N TYR A 121 2.72 -5.00 -7.82
CA TYR A 121 3.88 -4.71 -6.98
C TYR A 121 3.61 -4.79 -5.47
N GLU A 122 2.34 -4.72 -5.03
CA GLU A 122 2.00 -4.82 -3.61
C GLU A 122 2.37 -6.19 -3.03
N LYS A 123 2.33 -7.26 -3.85
CA LYS A 123 2.60 -8.64 -3.43
C LYS A 123 4.09 -9.01 -3.50
N THR A 124 4.88 -8.36 -4.35
CA THR A 124 6.28 -8.75 -4.60
C THR A 124 7.31 -7.90 -3.87
N ILE A 125 7.01 -6.62 -3.61
CA ILE A 125 7.93 -5.69 -2.95
C ILE A 125 7.51 -5.53 -1.49
N LEU A 126 8.25 -6.18 -0.60
CA LEU A 126 7.92 -6.22 0.83
C LEU A 126 8.64 -5.13 1.63
N GLU A 127 9.88 -4.78 1.26
CA GLU A 127 10.68 -3.77 1.96
C GLU A 127 10.05 -2.38 1.82
N THR A 128 9.85 -1.71 2.96
CA THR A 128 9.14 -0.43 3.06
C THR A 128 9.85 0.49 4.05
N THR A 129 9.93 1.79 3.73
CA THR A 129 10.52 2.79 4.62
C THR A 129 9.71 4.08 4.65
N TRP A 130 9.82 4.81 5.76
CA TRP A 130 9.34 6.18 5.87
C TRP A 130 10.47 7.12 5.47
N ALA A 131 10.20 8.04 4.54
CA ALA A 131 11.19 8.97 4.03
C ALA A 131 10.53 10.18 3.36
N ILE A 132 11.29 11.27 3.21
CA ILE A 132 10.88 12.46 2.46
C ILE A 132 11.47 12.37 1.05
N ILE A 133 10.65 12.59 0.02
CA ILE A 133 11.09 12.60 -1.37
C ILE A 133 11.37 14.05 -1.82
N LYS A 134 12.57 14.28 -2.36
CA LYS A 134 12.98 15.55 -2.97
C LYS A 134 13.31 15.37 -4.46
N GLU A 135 13.09 16.45 -5.21
CA GLU A 135 13.50 16.59 -6.61
C GLU A 135 14.82 17.35 -6.70
#